data_AF-A0A351SEQ3-F1
#
_entry.id   AF-A0A351SEQ3-F1
#
_cell.length_a   1.000
_cell.length_b   1.000
_cell.length_c   1.000
_cell.angle_alpha   90.00
_cell.angle_beta   90.00
_cell.angle_gamma   90.00
#
_symmetry.space_group_name_H-M   'P 1'
#
loop_
_entity.id
_entity.type
_entity.pdbx_description
1 polymer ?
#
loop_
_entity_poly.entity_id
_entity_poly.type
_entity_poly.pdbx_seq_one_letter_code
_entity_poly.pdbx_strand_id
1 'polypeptide(L)'
;MAKSLLGAERITIGAPKIARFPLKLVKQLAMDNGLFDDPVFKARYTELTLDVDDLDAAFIRFAEVLRRGDELGPEVSMLKIWITEAAQRVTDMLVEVGGEASVLDAPVSLSDGGSVHPANQSFSSRPASIYGGTNEIQRNILAKAVLQLPG
;
A
#
# COMPACT_ATOMS: atom_id res chain seq x y z
N MET A 1 11.28 23.59 11.85
CA MET A 1 10.02 23.92 11.16
C MET A 1 9.82 23.16 9.84
N ALA A 2 10.76 23.18 8.87
CA ALA A 2 10.58 22.37 7.65
C ALA A 2 10.66 20.84 7.89
N LYS A 3 11.61 20.36 8.72
CA LYS A 3 11.75 18.93 9.05
C LYS A 3 10.57 18.35 9.84
N SER A 4 9.96 19.12 10.73
CA SER A 4 8.82 18.69 11.53
C SER A 4 7.54 18.56 10.69
N LEU A 5 7.34 19.45 9.71
CA LEU A 5 6.24 19.35 8.74
C LEU A 5 6.39 18.11 7.85
N LEU A 6 7.60 17.84 7.35
CA LEU A 6 7.92 16.65 6.56
C LEU A 6 7.67 15.33 7.30
N GLY A 7 7.93 15.26 8.62
CA GLY A 7 7.62 14.09 9.43
C GLY A 7 6.12 13.78 9.49
N ALA A 8 5.29 14.81 9.67
CA ALA A 8 3.83 14.70 9.69
C ALA A 8 3.23 14.39 8.30
N GLU A 9 3.80 14.92 7.22
CA GLU A 9 3.39 14.58 5.85
C GLU A 9 3.74 13.12 5.50
N ARG A 10 4.90 12.62 5.96
CA ARG A 10 5.35 11.24 5.70
C ARG A 10 4.46 10.19 6.34
N ILE A 11 4.00 10.41 7.58
CA ILE A 11 3.02 9.50 8.19
C ILE A 11 1.68 9.56 7.45
N THR A 12 1.28 10.73 6.94
CA THR A 12 0.03 10.89 6.20
C THR A 12 0.03 10.08 4.88
N ILE A 13 1.16 10.05 4.17
CA ILE A 13 1.34 9.22 2.97
C ILE A 13 1.49 7.74 3.34
N GLY A 14 2.08 7.43 4.50
CA GLY A 14 2.23 6.09 5.08
C GLY A 14 0.93 5.39 5.50
N ALA A 15 -0.23 6.01 5.29
CA ALA A 15 -1.51 5.54 5.82
C ALA A 15 -1.93 4.18 5.22
N PRO A 16 -2.17 3.14 6.04
CA PRO A 16 -2.38 1.80 5.52
C PRO A 16 -3.66 1.59 4.70
N LYS A 17 -4.63 2.50 4.87
CA LYS A 17 -5.89 2.53 4.11
C LYS A 17 -5.67 2.48 2.58
N ILE A 18 -4.54 2.99 2.09
CA ILE A 18 -4.22 3.05 0.66
C ILE A 18 -4.10 1.64 0.06
N ALA A 19 -3.56 0.66 0.79
CA ALA A 19 -3.48 -0.74 0.36
C ALA A 19 -4.65 -1.57 0.90
N ARG A 20 -5.15 -1.25 2.11
CA ARG A 20 -6.22 -2.01 2.77
C ARG A 20 -7.56 -1.93 2.02
N PHE A 21 -7.90 -0.76 1.49
CA PHE A 21 -9.12 -0.59 0.69
C PHE A 21 -9.13 -1.46 -0.57
N PRO A 22 -8.14 -1.38 -1.49
CA PRO A 22 -8.13 -2.23 -2.67
C PRO A 22 -7.95 -3.72 -2.32
N LEU A 23 -7.30 -4.07 -1.21
CA LEU A 23 -7.19 -5.47 -0.76
C LEU A 23 -8.56 -6.08 -0.40
N LYS A 24 -9.47 -5.27 0.17
CA LYS A 24 -10.86 -5.67 0.38
C LYS A 24 -11.56 -5.95 -0.96
N LEU A 25 -11.32 -5.12 -1.98
CA LEU A 25 -11.90 -5.31 -3.31
C LEU A 25 -11.36 -6.57 -3.98
N VAL A 26 -10.05 -6.84 -3.86
CA VAL A 26 -9.42 -8.10 -4.30
C VAL A 26 -10.13 -9.29 -3.67
N LYS A 27 -10.33 -9.25 -2.34
CA LYS A 27 -11.00 -10.33 -1.62
C LYS A 27 -12.39 -10.59 -2.18
N GLN A 28 -13.20 -9.55 -2.33
CA GLN A 28 -14.57 -9.69 -2.78
C GLN A 28 -14.63 -10.23 -4.21
N LEU A 29 -13.88 -9.64 -5.14
CA LEU A 29 -13.87 -10.08 -6.53
C LEU A 29 -13.31 -11.51 -6.68
N ALA A 30 -12.30 -11.87 -5.88
CA ALA A 30 -11.75 -13.22 -5.88
C ALA A 30 -12.73 -14.27 -5.31
N MET A 31 -13.56 -13.91 -4.33
CA MET A 31 -14.65 -14.76 -3.85
C MET A 31 -15.69 -14.96 -4.96
N ASP A 32 -16.10 -13.87 -5.63
CA ASP A 32 -17.08 -13.91 -6.72
C ASP A 32 -16.59 -14.78 -7.89
N ASN A 33 -15.28 -14.77 -8.15
CA ASN A 33 -14.62 -15.57 -9.19
C ASN A 33 -14.19 -16.98 -8.73
N GLY A 34 -14.46 -17.38 -7.48
CA GLY A 34 -14.11 -18.71 -6.96
C GLY A 34 -12.60 -18.98 -6.80
N LEU A 35 -11.75 -17.94 -6.80
CA LEU A 35 -10.30 -18.09 -6.80
C LEU A 35 -9.73 -18.59 -5.47
N PHE A 36 -10.49 -18.51 -4.38
CA PHE A 36 -10.06 -19.03 -3.08
C PHE A 36 -10.01 -20.57 -3.00
N ASP A 37 -10.49 -21.28 -4.02
CA ASP A 37 -10.31 -22.73 -4.12
C ASP A 37 -8.92 -23.10 -4.67
N ASP A 38 -8.23 -22.17 -5.35
CA ASP A 38 -6.85 -22.35 -5.77
C ASP A 38 -5.87 -22.10 -4.60
N PRO A 39 -5.07 -23.10 -4.17
CA PRO A 39 -4.09 -22.92 -3.11
C PRO A 39 -2.99 -21.91 -3.46
N VAL A 40 -2.64 -21.72 -4.74
CA VAL A 40 -1.61 -20.77 -5.17
C VAL A 40 -2.12 -19.34 -5.01
N PHE A 41 -3.32 -19.05 -5.50
CA PHE A 41 -3.97 -17.76 -5.26
C PHE A 41 -4.12 -17.48 -3.76
N LYS A 42 -4.62 -18.44 -2.98
CA LYS A 42 -4.81 -18.30 -1.53
C LYS A 42 -3.51 -17.95 -0.81
N ALA A 43 -2.40 -18.61 -1.15
CA ALA A 43 -1.09 -18.32 -0.59
C ALA A 43 -0.64 -16.88 -0.91
N ARG A 44 -0.70 -16.48 -2.18
CA ARG A 44 -0.32 -15.11 -2.62
C ARG A 44 -1.18 -14.04 -1.95
N TYR A 45 -2.49 -14.24 -1.88
CA TYR A 45 -3.40 -13.31 -1.20
C TYR A 45 -3.10 -13.20 0.29
N THR A 46 -2.79 -14.33 0.94
CA THR A 46 -2.47 -14.37 2.37
C THR A 46 -1.15 -13.65 2.66
N GLU A 47 -0.11 -13.91 1.87
CA GLU A 47 1.18 -13.22 1.98
C GLU A 47 1.01 -11.70 1.87
N LEU A 48 0.26 -11.25 0.87
CA LEU A 48 0.01 -9.82 0.68
C LEU A 48 -0.87 -9.22 1.79
N THR A 49 -1.82 -9.98 2.33
CA THR A 49 -2.64 -9.55 3.47
C THR A 49 -1.77 -9.36 4.72
N LEU A 50 -0.89 -10.32 5.01
CA LEU A 50 0.04 -10.24 6.14
C LEU A 50 1.00 -9.06 6.00
N ASP A 51 1.50 -8.79 4.80
CA ASP A 51 2.36 -7.63 4.54
C ASP A 51 1.63 -6.29 4.80
N VAL A 52 0.35 -6.19 4.44
CA VAL A 52 -0.47 -5.01 4.79
C VAL A 52 -0.75 -4.96 6.30
N ASP A 53 -0.99 -6.10 6.96
CA ASP A 53 -1.17 -6.14 8.43
C ASP A 53 0.10 -5.71 9.18
N ASP A 54 1.27 -6.12 8.72
CA ASP A 54 2.55 -5.71 9.29
C ASP A 54 2.80 -4.21 9.11
N LEU A 55 2.43 -3.67 7.94
CA LEU A 55 2.43 -2.24 7.68
C LEU A 55 1.47 -1.47 8.59
N ASP A 56 0.24 -1.97 8.80
CA ASP A 56 -0.71 -1.42 9.77
C ASP A 56 -0.09 -1.36 11.16
N ALA A 57 0.53 -2.45 11.61
CA ALA A 57 1.16 -2.53 12.92
C ALA A 57 2.36 -1.58 13.05
N ALA A 58 3.16 -1.40 12.00
CA ALA A 58 4.25 -0.42 11.97
C ALA A 58 3.70 1.02 12.02
N PHE A 59 2.67 1.32 11.24
CA PHE A 59 2.01 2.62 11.23
C PHE A 59 1.46 2.99 12.61
N ILE A 60 0.77 2.07 13.30
CA ILE A 60 0.25 2.28 14.65
C ILE A 60 1.37 2.62 15.62
N ARG A 61 2.51 1.91 15.55
CA ARG A 61 3.67 2.20 16.40
C ARG A 61 4.18 3.64 16.22
N PHE A 62 4.30 4.11 14.98
CA PHE A 62 4.71 5.50 14.70
C PHE A 62 3.64 6.53 15.09
N ALA A 63 2.36 6.23 14.88
CA ALA A 63 1.26 7.09 15.30
C ALA A 63 1.26 7.28 16.82
N GLU A 64 1.56 6.24 17.60
CA GLU A 64 1.68 6.31 19.05
C GLU A 64 2.86 7.17 19.51
N VAL A 65 3.98 7.19 18.78
CA VAL A 65 5.10 8.12 19.04
C VAL A 65 4.61 9.57 18.94
N LEU A 66 3.95 9.92 17.83
CA LEU A 66 3.39 11.26 17.65
C LEU A 66 2.31 11.60 18.69
N ARG A 67 1.47 10.63 19.07
CA ARG A 67 0.41 10.82 20.07
C ARG A 67 0.97 11.20 21.45
N ARG A 68 2.17 10.71 21.79
CA ARG A 68 2.88 11.10 23.02
C ARG A 68 3.57 12.47 22.93
N GLY A 69 3.62 13.08 21.75
CA GLY A 69 4.35 14.32 21.50
C GLY A 69 5.84 14.12 21.24
N ASP A 70 6.29 12.87 21.07
CA ASP A 70 7.67 12.54 20.73
C ASP A 70 7.95 12.84 19.24
N GLU A 71 9.22 13.07 18.90
CA GLU A 71 9.63 13.23 17.51
C GLU A 71 9.85 11.87 16.82
N LEU A 72 9.42 11.78 15.56
CA LEU A 72 9.69 10.61 14.72
C LEU A 72 11.12 10.64 14.18
N GLY A 73 11.80 9.50 14.26
CA GLY A 73 13.10 9.33 13.62
C GLY A 73 13.00 9.15 12.10
N PRO A 74 14.15 9.13 11.41
CA PRO A 74 14.22 8.98 9.96
C PRO A 74 13.63 7.66 9.45
N GLU A 75 13.54 6.63 10.29
CA GLU A 75 12.96 5.33 9.98
C GLU A 75 11.49 5.40 9.55
N VAL A 76 10.74 6.44 9.95
CA VAL A 76 9.35 6.61 9.50
C VAL A 76 9.22 6.71 7.97
N SER A 77 10.28 7.16 7.28
CA SER A 77 10.31 7.20 5.80
C SER A 77 10.08 5.82 5.17
N MET A 78 10.31 4.72 5.89
CA MET A 78 10.03 3.37 5.40
C MET A 78 8.53 3.15 5.12
N LEU A 79 7.64 3.80 5.85
CA LEU A 79 6.19 3.63 5.67
C LEU A 79 5.75 4.03 4.27
N LYS A 80 6.31 5.11 3.72
CA LYS A 80 5.98 5.57 2.36
C LYS A 80 6.40 4.56 1.31
N ILE A 81 7.60 3.99 1.44
CA ILE A 81 8.08 2.96 0.52
C ILE A 81 7.14 1.76 0.60
N TRP A 82 6.91 1.26 1.81
CA TRP A 82 6.14 0.05 2.05
C TRP A 82 4.69 0.19 1.56
N ILE A 83 3.98 1.26 1.93
CA ILE A 83 2.58 1.44 1.55
C ILE A 83 2.40 1.57 0.03
N THR A 84 3.31 2.27 -0.65
CA THR A 84 3.18 2.51 -2.09
C THR A 84 3.48 1.24 -2.89
N GLU A 85 4.47 0.45 -2.48
CA GLU A 85 4.77 -0.83 -3.11
C GLU A 85 3.72 -1.91 -2.77
N ALA A 86 3.18 -1.91 -1.55
CA ALA A 86 2.07 -2.79 -1.16
C ALA A 86 0.80 -2.44 -1.96
N ALA A 87 0.45 -1.16 -2.06
CA ALA A 87 -0.72 -0.71 -2.83
C ALA A 87 -0.60 -1.12 -4.30
N GLN A 88 0.58 -0.97 -4.92
CA GLN A 88 0.82 -1.42 -6.29
C GLN A 88 0.62 -2.92 -6.43
N ARG A 89 1.24 -3.74 -5.58
CA ARG A 89 1.05 -5.21 -5.57
C ARG A 89 -0.41 -5.63 -5.37
N VAL A 90 -1.15 -4.93 -4.50
CA VAL A 90 -2.58 -5.19 -4.29
C VAL A 90 -3.38 -4.87 -5.54
N THR A 91 -3.12 -3.73 -6.19
CA THR A 91 -3.82 -3.36 -7.42
C THR A 91 -3.41 -4.21 -8.63
N ASP A 92 -2.18 -4.73 -8.65
CA ASP A 92 -1.74 -5.73 -9.63
C ASP A 92 -2.53 -7.03 -9.48
N MET A 93 -2.66 -7.53 -8.24
CA MET A 93 -3.52 -8.68 -7.95
C MET A 93 -4.98 -8.41 -8.29
N LEU A 94 -5.49 -7.19 -8.05
CA LEU A 94 -6.86 -6.82 -8.44
C LEU A 94 -7.07 -6.89 -9.96
N VAL A 95 -6.09 -6.43 -10.74
CA VAL A 95 -6.12 -6.53 -12.20
C VAL A 95 -6.10 -7.99 -12.64
N GLU A 96 -5.23 -8.83 -12.05
CA GLU A 96 -5.18 -10.27 -12.32
C GLU A 96 -6.52 -10.96 -12.02
N VAL A 97 -7.11 -10.69 -10.85
CA VAL A 97 -8.38 -11.26 -10.40
C VAL A 97 -9.53 -10.83 -11.31
N GLY A 98 -9.54 -9.57 -11.78
CA GLY A 98 -10.57 -9.07 -12.71
C GLY A 98 -10.41 -9.55 -14.15
N GLY A 99 -9.29 -10.19 -14.49
CA GLY A 99 -9.06 -10.81 -15.80
C GLY A 99 -9.29 -9.85 -16.97
N GLU A 100 -10.02 -10.31 -17.99
CA GLU A 100 -10.33 -9.52 -19.20
C GLU A 100 -11.07 -8.22 -18.89
N ALA A 101 -11.92 -8.19 -17.86
CA ALA A 101 -12.65 -6.97 -17.50
C ALA A 101 -11.72 -5.86 -17.01
N SER A 102 -10.52 -6.21 -16.53
CA SER A 102 -9.53 -5.24 -16.02
C SER A 102 -8.88 -4.38 -17.10
N VAL A 103 -8.99 -4.73 -18.39
CA VAL A 103 -8.46 -3.90 -19.50
C VAL A 103 -9.46 -2.86 -19.99
N LEU A 104 -10.71 -2.94 -19.51
CA LEU A 104 -11.77 -2.02 -19.88
C LEU A 104 -11.79 -0.80 -18.94
N ASP A 105 -12.12 0.36 -19.49
CA ASP A 105 -12.45 1.55 -18.69
C ASP A 105 -13.89 1.46 -18.16
N ALA A 106 -14.18 0.39 -17.40
CA ALA A 106 -15.50 0.08 -16.90
C ALA A 106 -15.47 -0.56 -15.49
N PRO A 107 -16.52 -0.34 -14.68
CA PRO A 107 -16.67 -1.01 -13.41
C PRO A 107 -17.12 -2.47 -13.57
N VAL A 108 -16.63 -3.33 -12.69
CA VAL A 108 -17.04 -4.72 -12.48
C VAL A 108 -17.97 -4.75 -11.27
N SER A 109 -19.14 -5.36 -11.39
CA SER A 109 -20.08 -5.52 -10.29
C SER A 109 -19.60 -6.59 -9.31
N LEU A 110 -19.78 -6.35 -8.02
CA LEU A 110 -19.47 -7.29 -6.95
C LEU A 110 -20.75 -7.91 -6.39
N SER A 111 -20.66 -9.12 -5.86
CA SER A 111 -21.83 -9.84 -5.31
C SER A 111 -22.46 -9.18 -4.08
N ASP A 112 -21.71 -8.31 -3.38
CA ASP A 112 -22.19 -7.52 -2.25
C ASP A 112 -22.98 -6.26 -2.66
N GLY A 113 -23.26 -6.08 -3.95
CA GLY A 113 -23.93 -4.91 -4.51
C GLY A 113 -22.99 -3.72 -4.75
N GLY A 114 -21.71 -3.86 -4.43
CA GLY A 114 -20.67 -2.89 -4.77
C GLY A 114 -20.19 -3.01 -6.22
N SER A 115 -19.23 -2.17 -6.57
CA SER A 115 -18.48 -2.30 -7.81
C SER A 115 -17.03 -1.90 -7.62
N VAL A 116 -16.17 -2.41 -8.50
CA VAL A 116 -14.74 -2.10 -8.54
C VAL A 116 -14.35 -1.74 -9.95
N HIS A 117 -13.42 -0.80 -10.10
CA HIS A 117 -12.85 -0.45 -11.39
C HIS A 117 -11.35 -0.80 -11.38
N PRO A 118 -10.95 -2.03 -11.79
CA PRO A 118 -9.59 -2.52 -11.61
C PRO A 118 -8.53 -1.64 -12.29
N ALA A 119 -8.77 -1.23 -13.54
CA ALA A 119 -7.87 -0.35 -14.28
C ALA A 119 -7.62 0.98 -13.54
N ASN A 120 -8.68 1.64 -13.08
CA ASN A 120 -8.59 2.91 -12.36
C ASN A 120 -7.79 2.79 -11.05
N GLN A 121 -8.02 1.71 -10.29
CA GLN A 121 -7.25 1.43 -9.07
C GLN A 121 -5.75 1.25 -9.37
N SER A 122 -5.44 0.47 -10.41
CA SER A 122 -4.06 0.25 -10.87
C SER A 122 -3.38 1.55 -11.29
N PHE A 123 -4.02 2.37 -12.13
CA PHE A 123 -3.46 3.65 -12.56
C PHE A 123 -3.27 4.63 -11.41
N SER A 124 -4.22 4.68 -10.47
CA SER A 124 -4.13 5.58 -9.31
C SER A 124 -3.00 5.22 -8.35
N SER A 125 -2.58 3.95 -8.31
CA SER A 125 -1.50 3.49 -7.43
C SER A 125 -0.08 3.85 -7.92
N ARG A 126 0.11 4.04 -9.24
CA ARG A 126 1.46 4.21 -9.82
C ARG A 126 2.14 5.51 -9.42
N PRO A 127 1.47 6.67 -9.45
CA PRO A 127 2.15 7.93 -9.17
C PRO A 127 2.63 8.04 -7.72
N ALA A 128 2.01 7.30 -6.79
CA ALA A 128 2.33 7.37 -5.37
C ALA A 128 3.77 6.96 -5.03
N SER A 129 4.40 6.05 -5.81
CA SER A 129 5.82 5.71 -5.62
C SER A 129 6.78 6.83 -6.04
N ILE A 130 6.30 7.85 -6.76
CA ILE A 130 7.09 8.96 -7.30
C ILE A 130 6.84 10.27 -6.53
N TYR A 131 5.58 10.64 -6.32
CA TYR A 131 5.21 11.91 -5.68
C TYR A 131 5.66 11.98 -4.21
N GLY A 132 5.98 13.19 -3.74
CA GLY A 132 6.53 13.40 -2.39
C GLY A 132 7.96 12.86 -2.20
N GLY A 133 8.66 12.55 -3.30
CA GLY A 133 10.00 11.97 -3.33
C GLY A 133 9.94 10.48 -3.65
N THR A 134 10.68 10.06 -4.68
CA THR A 134 10.62 8.69 -5.20
C THR A 134 11.04 7.64 -4.16
N ASN A 135 10.59 6.39 -4.32
CA ASN A 135 10.98 5.31 -3.41
C ASN A 135 12.50 5.11 -3.37
N GLU A 136 13.20 5.29 -4.48
CA GLU A 136 14.67 5.22 -4.56
C GLU A 136 15.32 6.30 -3.70
N ILE A 137 14.81 7.54 -3.77
CA ILE A 137 15.30 8.64 -2.92
C ILE A 137 15.01 8.35 -1.45
N GLN A 138 13.84 7.81 -1.11
CA GLN A 138 13.53 7.42 0.27
C GLN A 138 14.43 6.29 0.78
N ARG A 139 14.77 5.30 -0.06
CA ARG A 139 15.73 4.24 0.31
C ARG A 139 17.12 4.82 0.56
N ASN A 140 17.57 5.77 -0.24
CA ASN A 140 18.84 6.46 -0.01
C ASN A 140 18.84 7.26 1.30
N ILE A 141 17.75 7.96 1.61
CA ILE A 141 17.60 8.68 2.90
C ILE A 141 17.67 7.69 4.06
N LEU A 142 16.95 6.57 3.97
CA LEU A 142 16.93 5.54 5.00
C LEU A 142 18.32 4.90 5.20
N ALA A 143 19.01 4.57 4.10
CA ALA A 143 20.35 4.01 4.13
C ALA A 143 21.36 4.95 4.83
N LYS A 144 21.32 6.25 4.50
CA LYS A 144 22.21 7.25 5.14
C LYS A 144 21.85 7.45 6.61
N ALA A 145 20.56 7.49 6.93
CA ALA A 145 20.10 7.85 8.27
C ALA A 145 20.15 6.69 9.28
N VAL A 146 19.88 5.45 8.83
CA VAL A 146 19.81 4.27 9.69
C VAL A 146 21.10 3.45 9.64
N LEU A 147 21.65 3.24 8.43
CA LEU A 147 22.85 2.43 8.24
C LEU A 147 24.14 3.24 8.20
N GLN A 148 24.06 4.58 8.25
CA GLN A 148 25.20 5.50 8.20
C GLN A 148 26.11 5.30 6.98
N LEU A 149 25.54 4.88 5.86
CA LEU A 149 26.30 4.67 4.62
C LEU A 149 26.75 5.99 3.99
N PRO A 150 27.92 6.02 3.33
CA PRO A 150 28.37 7.17 2.57
C PRO A 150 27.41 7.47 1.41
N GLY A 151 27.37 8.75 1.03
CA GLY A 151 26.29 9.31 0.24
C GLY A 151 26.50 9.36 -1.25
#